data_AF-A0A1L1ST86-F1
#
_entry.id   AF-A0A1L1ST86-F1
#
_cell.length_a   1.000
_cell.length_b   1.000
_cell.length_c   1.000
_cell.angle_alpha   90.00
_cell.angle_beta   90.00
_cell.angle_gamma   90.00
#
_symmetry.space_group_name_H-M   'P 1'
#
loop_
_entity.id
_entity.type
_entity.pdbx_description
1 polymer ?
#
loop_
_entity_poly.entity_id
_entity_poly.type
_entity_poly.pdbx_seq_one_letter_code
_entity_poly.pdbx_strand_id
1 'polypeptide(L)' 'MACSEFSFHMPSLEELAEVLQKGLTDNFADVQVSVVDCPDLTKEPFTFPVRASSVY' A
#
# COMPACT_ATOMS: atom_id res chain seq x y z
N MET A 1 -27.42 15.26 1.62
CA MET A 1 -25.96 15.32 1.41
C MET A 1 -25.68 14.51 0.16
N ALA A 2 -25.39 15.15 -0.97
CA ALA A 2 -25.14 14.44 -2.22
C ALA A 2 -23.69 13.90 -2.21
N CYS A 3 -23.52 12.66 -2.65
CA CYS A 3 -22.19 12.07 -2.81
C CYS A 3 -21.59 12.59 -4.11
N SER A 4 -20.42 13.24 -4.03
CA SER A 4 -19.68 13.78 -5.18
C SER A 4 -18.38 13.01 -5.36
N GLU A 5 -18.09 12.61 -6.59
CA GLU A 5 -16.83 11.94 -6.95
C GLU A 5 -15.67 12.92 -7.11
N PHE A 6 -14.46 12.48 -6.78
CA PHE A 6 -13.23 13.22 -6.98
C PHE A 6 -12.12 12.28 -7.44
N SER A 7 -11.33 12.68 -8.43
CA SER A 7 -10.23 11.88 -8.96
C SER A 7 -8.96 12.11 -8.15
N PHE A 8 -8.34 11.02 -7.67
CA PHE A 8 -7.03 11.10 -7.03
C PHE A 8 -5.91 11.08 -8.08
N HIS A 9 -4.80 11.73 -7.74
CA HIS A 9 -3.55 11.53 -8.46
C HIS A 9 -3.05 10.10 -8.21
N MET A 10 -2.71 9.38 -9.27
CA MET A 10 -2.32 7.97 -9.21
C MET A 10 -0.88 7.81 -9.73
N PRO A 11 0.14 8.05 -8.90
CA PRO A 11 1.54 7.79 -9.26
C PRO A 11 1.80 6.29 -9.38
N SER A 12 2.97 5.93 -9.90
CA SER A 12 3.41 4.53 -9.94
C SER A 12 3.62 3.98 -8.53
N LEU A 13 3.52 2.65 -8.35
CA LEU A 13 3.78 2.06 -7.03
C LEU A 13 5.24 2.20 -6.62
N GLU A 14 6.15 2.21 -7.60
CA GLU A 14 7.58 2.39 -7.40
C GLU A 14 7.87 3.79 -6.87
N GLU A 15 7.26 4.82 -7.46
CA GLU A 15 7.37 6.21 -6.99
C GLU A 15 6.84 6.35 -5.55
N LEU A 16 5.71 5.72 -5.24
CA LEU A 16 5.17 5.72 -3.87
C LEU A 16 6.12 5.04 -2.89
N ALA A 17 6.69 3.89 -3.26
CA ALA A 17 7.62 3.17 -2.41
C ALA A 17 8.87 4.01 -2.12
N GLU A 18 9.43 4.70 -3.12
CA GLU A 18 10.60 5.57 -2.96
C GLU A 18 10.32 6.77 -2.05
N VAL A 19 9.20 7.47 -2.27
CA VAL A 19 8.82 8.64 -1.47
C VAL A 19 8.56 8.26 -0.02
N LEU A 20 7.85 7.15 0.21
CA LEU A 20 7.56 6.65 1.55
C LEU A 20 8.82 6.16 2.26
N GLN A 21 9.69 5.41 1.58
CA GLN A 21 10.97 4.97 2.11
C GLN A 21 11.78 6.16 2.62
N LYS A 22 11.92 7.20 1.79
CA LYS A 22 12.68 8.40 2.12
C LYS A 22 12.13 9.07 3.38
N GLY A 23 10.83 9.31 3.45
CA GLY A 23 10.22 9.99 4.61
C GLY A 23 10.24 9.16 5.90
N LEU A 24 10.13 7.83 5.79
CA LEU A 24 10.16 6.94 6.95
C LEU A 24 11.58 6.81 7.53
N THR A 25 12.62 6.81 6.69
CA THR A 25 14.02 6.77 7.16
C THR A 25 14.40 7.97 8.04
N ASP A 26 13.70 9.10 7.91
CA ASP A 26 13.91 10.25 8.81
C ASP A 26 13.36 10.01 10.24
N ASN A 27 12.47 9.03 10.42
CA ASN A 27 11.73 8.80 11.67
C ASN A 27 12.07 7.45 12.35
N PHE A 28 12.58 6.48 11.60
CA PHE A 28 12.88 5.13 12.08
C PHE A 28 14.32 4.75 11.70
N ALA A 29 15.00 4.02 12.59
CA ALA A 29 16.40 3.64 12.38
C ALA A 29 16.60 2.67 11.20
N ASP A 30 15.67 1.73 11.04
CA ASP A 30 15.70 0.71 9.98
C ASP A 30 14.36 0.70 9.25
N VAL A 31 14.39 0.90 7.93
CA VAL A 31 13.20 0.98 7.08
C VAL A 31 13.45 0.27 5.76
N GLN A 32 12.50 -0.56 5.35
CA GLN A 32 12.45 -1.16 4.02
C GLN A 32 11.03 -1.03 3.46
N VAL A 33 10.91 -0.41 2.30
CA VAL A 33 9.67 -0.27 1.52
C VAL A 33 9.93 -0.82 0.13
N SER A 34 9.05 -1.68 -0.35
CA SER A 34 9.15 -2.29 -1.68
C SER A 34 7.78 -2.66 -2.22
N VAL A 35 7.66 -2.70 -3.54
CA VAL A 35 6.47 -3.22 -4.23
C VAL A 35 6.61 -4.73 -4.31
N VAL A 36 5.64 -5.46 -3.77
CA VAL A 36 5.63 -6.93 -3.73
C VAL A 36 4.25 -7.45 -4.11
N ASP A 37 4.20 -8.71 -4.53
CA ASP A 37 2.94 -9.41 -4.70
C ASP A 37 2.17 -9.46 -3.37
N CYS A 38 0.85 -9.23 -3.43
CA CYS A 38 0.02 -9.24 -2.23
C CYS A 38 0.04 -10.64 -1.59
N PRO A 39 0.43 -10.78 -0.31
CA PRO A 39 0.41 -12.07 0.36
C PRO A 39 -1.03 -12.55 0.57
N ASP A 40 -1.18 -13.85 0.81
CA ASP A 40 -2.49 -14.44 1.09
C ASP A 40 -3.07 -13.95 2.42
N LEU A 41 -3.90 -12.91 2.35
CA LEU A 41 -4.51 -12.29 3.53
C LEU A 41 -5.56 -13.16 4.21
N THR A 42 -5.96 -14.32 3.65
CA THR A 42 -6.88 -15.24 4.36
C THR A 42 -6.16 -16.06 5.43
N LYS A 43 -4.83 -16.03 5.45
CA LYS A 43 -4.01 -16.74 6.43
C LYS A 43 -3.67 -15.84 7.62
N GLU A 44 -3.24 -16.46 8.73
CA GLU A 44 -2.67 -15.73 9.85
C GLU A 44 -1.47 -14.88 9.38
N PRO A 45 -1.27 -13.68 9.94
CA PRO A 45 -2.00 -13.07 11.08
C PRO A 45 -3.27 -12.29 10.70
N PHE A 46 -3.66 -12.25 9.42
CA PHE A 46 -4.74 -11.37 8.95
C PHE A 46 -6.13 -12.04 8.98
N THR A 47 -6.24 -13.26 8.48
CA THR A 47 -7.48 -14.07 8.47
C THR A 47 -8.68 -13.33 7.84
N PHE A 48 -8.44 -12.60 6.76
CA PHE A 48 -9.48 -11.90 6.02
C PHE A 48 -10.39 -12.88 5.24
N PRO A 49 -11.66 -12.50 4.98
CA PRO A 49 -12.61 -13.38 4.29
C PRO A 49 -12.26 -13.62 2.81
N VAL A 50 -11.36 -12.82 2.23
CA VAL A 50 -10.94 -12.93 0.84
C VAL A 50 -9.43 -12.81 0.73
N ARG A 51 -8.87 -13.50 -0.27
CA ARG A 51 -7.54 -13.19 -0.76
C ARG A 51 -7.61 -11.81 -1.36
N ALA A 52 -6.85 -10.86 -0.85
CA ALA A 52 -6.71 -9.58 -1.52
C ALA A 52 -6.12 -9.85 -2.91
N SER A 53 -6.97 -9.74 -3.93
CA SER A 53 -6.50 -9.63 -5.30
C SER A 53 -6.07 -8.19 -5.46
N SER A 54 -4.84 -7.95 -5.93
CA SER A 54 -4.46 -6.66 -6.49
C SER A 54 -5.46 -6.34 -7.61
N VAL A 55 -6.49 -5.57 -7.29
CA VAL A 55 -7.36 -4.97 -8.28
C VAL A 55 -6.63 -3.72 -8.75
N TYR A 56 -5.85 -3.87 -9.82
CA TYR A 56 -5.55 -2.74 -10.68
C TYR A 56 -6.72 -2.49 -11.62
#